data_AF-A0A523U1L8-F1
#
_entry.id   AF-A0A523U1L8-F1
#
_cell.length_a   1.000
_cell.length_b   1.000
_cell.length_c   1.000
_cell.angle_alpha   90.00
_cell.angle_beta   90.00
_cell.angle_gamma   90.00
#
_symmetry.space_group_name_H-M   'P 1'
#
loop_
_entity.id
_entity.type
_entity.pdbx_description
1 polymer ?
#
loop_
_entity_poly.entity_id
_entity_poly.type
_entity_poly.pdbx_seq_one_letter_code
_entity_poly.pdbx_strand_id
1 'polypeptide(L)'
;MAQIYEQDKTRMRDTLDEVLERAYPPVAVCRLLSSGIEAYHRLNTGEVDVTGDQACIACGACIDACPVLRREQNRLELTDARTSFALETMVDEDCEKCFSCVLSCPQVGTYIKDVIVDEKLPETIRQNPKLKFLDAGYLSGIIWFIIGLIIGMVIML
;
A
#
# COMPACT_ATOMS: atom_id res chain seq x y z
N MET A 1 -0.41 -26.62 0.57
CA MET A 1 -0.84 -25.20 0.48
C MET A 1 0.22 -24.24 1.03
N ALA A 2 0.77 -24.45 2.24
CA ALA A 2 1.84 -23.60 2.79
C ALA A 2 3.08 -23.47 1.89
N GLN A 3 3.52 -24.56 1.25
CA GLN A 3 4.70 -24.55 0.38
C GLN A 3 4.49 -23.81 -0.95
N ILE A 4 3.25 -23.79 -1.46
CA ILE A 4 2.87 -23.02 -2.67
C ILE A 4 2.81 -21.53 -2.33
N TYR A 5 2.23 -21.20 -1.17
CA TYR A 5 2.13 -19.82 -0.68
C TYR A 5 3.51 -19.17 -0.49
N GLU A 6 4.47 -19.89 0.10
CA GLU A 6 5.82 -19.33 0.28
C GLU A 6 6.62 -19.24 -1.02
N GLN A 7 6.43 -20.17 -1.94
CA GLN A 7 7.04 -20.09 -3.27
C GLN A 7 6.51 -18.88 -4.06
N ASP A 8 5.21 -18.59 -3.95
CA ASP A 8 4.58 -17.42 -4.59
C ASP A 8 5.09 -16.11 -3.98
N LYS A 9 5.30 -16.09 -2.66
CA LYS A 9 5.84 -14.95 -1.93
C LYS A 9 7.30 -14.66 -2.30
N THR A 10 8.15 -15.68 -2.44
CA THR A 10 9.53 -15.52 -2.90
C THR A 10 9.57 -14.98 -4.33
N ARG A 11 8.76 -15.54 -5.24
CA ARG A 11 8.71 -15.09 -6.64
C ARG A 11 8.20 -13.65 -6.77
N MET A 12 7.21 -13.29 -5.98
CA MET A 12 6.73 -11.90 -5.88
C MET A 12 7.84 -10.98 -5.37
N ARG A 13 8.62 -11.42 -4.37
CA ARG A 13 9.75 -10.63 -3.84
C ARG A 13 10.81 -10.37 -4.91
N ASP A 14 11.21 -11.40 -5.66
CA ASP A 14 12.21 -11.27 -6.73
C ASP A 14 11.74 -10.27 -7.81
N THR A 15 10.48 -10.38 -8.21
CA THR A 15 9.86 -9.46 -9.18
C THR A 15 9.81 -8.04 -8.63
N LEU A 16 9.45 -7.88 -7.36
CA LEU A 16 9.39 -6.58 -6.70
C LEU A 16 10.78 -5.93 -6.65
N ASP A 17 11.82 -6.67 -6.30
CA ASP A 17 13.19 -6.13 -6.23
C ASP A 17 13.68 -5.68 -7.61
N GLU A 18 13.40 -6.43 -8.66
CA GLU A 18 13.71 -6.02 -10.04
C GLU A 18 12.98 -4.72 -10.42
N VAL A 19 11.69 -4.63 -10.08
CA VAL A 19 10.86 -3.45 -10.39
C VAL A 19 11.34 -2.21 -9.65
N LEU A 20 11.68 -2.34 -8.36
CA LEU A 20 12.14 -1.23 -7.53
C LEU A 20 13.54 -0.73 -7.92
N GLU A 21 14.32 -1.53 -8.64
CA GLU A 21 15.65 -1.14 -9.10
C GLU A 21 15.63 -0.35 -10.43
N ARG A 22 14.51 -0.35 -11.15
CA ARG A 22 14.38 0.41 -12.41
C ARG A 22 14.18 1.90 -12.14
N ALA A 23 14.69 2.75 -13.03
CA ALA A 23 14.50 4.20 -12.97
C ALA A 23 13.12 4.63 -13.51
N TYR A 24 12.05 3.94 -13.10
CA TYR A 24 10.67 4.19 -13.58
C TYR A 24 9.72 4.23 -12.37
N PRO A 25 8.57 4.94 -12.44
CA PRO A 25 7.59 4.88 -11.37
C PRO A 25 7.06 3.44 -11.24
N PRO A 26 7.16 2.76 -10.08
CA PRO A 26 6.81 1.33 -10.03
C PRO A 26 5.34 1.08 -9.67
N VAL A 27 4.50 2.12 -9.56
CA VAL A 27 3.17 2.03 -8.93
C VAL A 27 2.17 1.15 -9.67
N ALA A 28 2.15 1.11 -11.01
CA ALA A 28 1.19 0.26 -11.72
C ALA A 28 1.57 -1.21 -11.54
N VAL A 29 2.85 -1.53 -11.57
CA VAL A 29 3.36 -2.89 -11.32
C VAL A 29 3.13 -3.30 -9.86
N CYS A 30 3.49 -2.46 -8.88
CA CYS A 30 3.26 -2.75 -7.46
C CYS A 30 1.77 -2.96 -7.15
N ARG A 31 0.86 -2.22 -7.80
CA ARG A 31 -0.59 -2.43 -7.71
C ARG A 31 -0.99 -3.81 -8.23
N LEU A 32 -0.47 -4.23 -9.38
CA LEU A 32 -0.76 -5.54 -9.98
C LEU A 32 -0.16 -6.70 -9.18
N LEU A 33 0.94 -6.48 -8.46
CA LEU A 33 1.52 -7.44 -7.53
C LEU A 33 0.75 -7.52 -6.20
N SER A 34 -0.12 -6.56 -5.91
CA SER A 34 -0.93 -6.52 -4.69
C SER A 34 -2.25 -7.24 -4.87
N SER A 35 -2.95 -7.55 -3.78
CA SER A 35 -4.25 -8.20 -3.82
C SER A 35 -5.40 -7.34 -4.35
N GLY A 36 -5.17 -6.08 -4.74
CA GLY A 36 -6.21 -5.12 -5.18
C GLY A 36 -6.76 -4.25 -4.05
N ILE A 37 -7.94 -3.66 -4.24
CA ILE A 37 -8.60 -2.80 -3.22
C ILE A 37 -8.91 -3.60 -1.96
N GLU A 38 -8.42 -3.14 -0.82
CA GLU A 38 -8.74 -3.74 0.48
C GLU A 38 -10.13 -3.32 0.98
N ALA A 39 -10.80 -4.20 1.72
CA ALA A 39 -12.20 -4.06 2.12
C ALA A 39 -12.51 -2.81 2.97
N TYR A 40 -11.50 -2.22 3.62
CA TYR A 40 -11.63 -1.01 4.44
C TYR A 40 -11.28 0.30 3.71
N HIS A 41 -10.77 0.23 2.48
CA HIS A 41 -10.50 1.40 1.63
C HIS A 41 -11.70 1.81 0.76
N ARG A 42 -12.91 1.32 1.10
CA ARG A 42 -14.14 1.58 0.34
C ARG A 42 -15.27 2.13 1.21
N LEU A 43 -16.16 2.89 0.58
CA LEU A 43 -17.46 3.23 1.16
C LEU A 43 -18.38 2.00 1.06
N ASN A 44 -19.03 1.64 2.18
CA ASN A 44 -19.96 0.51 2.22
C ASN A 44 -21.32 0.93 1.62
N THR A 45 -21.39 1.02 0.28
CA THR A 45 -22.62 1.40 -0.43
C THR A 45 -23.52 0.21 -0.77
N GLY A 46 -23.11 -1.03 -0.47
CA GLY A 46 -23.93 -2.23 -0.60
C GLY A 46 -24.22 -2.72 -2.02
N GLU A 47 -23.91 -1.93 -3.06
CA GLU A 47 -24.32 -2.21 -4.44
C GLU A 47 -23.29 -3.01 -5.26
N VAL A 48 -21.99 -2.86 -4.99
CA VAL A 48 -20.92 -3.57 -5.74
C VAL A 48 -19.74 -3.91 -4.83
N ASP A 49 -19.35 -5.18 -4.80
CA ASP A 49 -18.12 -5.62 -4.14
C ASP A 49 -16.93 -5.50 -5.10
N VAL A 50 -16.11 -4.47 -4.91
CA VAL A 50 -14.86 -4.25 -5.66
C VAL A 50 -13.63 -4.77 -4.90
N THR A 51 -13.82 -5.55 -3.83
CA THR A 51 -12.71 -6.09 -3.04
C THR A 51 -11.84 -6.96 -3.94
N GLY A 52 -10.55 -6.69 -3.90
CA GLY A 52 -9.57 -7.41 -4.71
C GLY A 52 -9.51 -6.98 -6.18
N ASP A 53 -10.29 -5.98 -6.59
CA ASP A 53 -10.13 -5.39 -7.92
C ASP A 53 -8.77 -4.70 -8.00
N GLN A 54 -7.98 -5.14 -8.96
CA GLN A 54 -6.68 -4.57 -9.23
C GLN A 54 -6.78 -3.39 -10.19
N ALA A 55 -7.85 -3.23 -10.97
CA ALA A 55 -7.98 -2.15 -11.96
C ALA A 55 -7.78 -0.78 -11.30
N CYS A 56 -6.98 0.09 -11.92
CA CYS A 56 -6.69 1.42 -11.35
C CYS A 56 -7.98 2.23 -11.20
N ILE A 57 -8.28 2.68 -9.98
CA ILE A 57 -9.49 3.49 -9.69
C ILE A 57 -9.35 4.97 -10.08
N ALA A 58 -8.29 5.33 -10.80
CA ALA A 58 -8.01 6.69 -11.27
C ALA A 58 -8.08 7.79 -10.19
N CYS A 59 -7.73 7.46 -8.93
CA CYS A 59 -7.81 8.41 -7.81
C CYS A 59 -6.77 9.55 -7.85
N GLY A 60 -5.74 9.46 -8.70
CA GLY A 60 -4.71 10.50 -8.84
C GLY A 60 -3.69 10.59 -7.69
N ALA A 61 -3.82 9.84 -6.60
CA ALA A 61 -2.92 9.94 -5.44
C ALA A 61 -1.43 9.77 -5.81
N CYS A 62 -1.14 8.82 -6.71
CA CYS A 62 0.22 8.57 -7.17
C CYS A 62 0.81 9.72 -8.01
N ILE A 63 -0.03 10.44 -8.76
CA ILE A 63 0.35 11.60 -9.57
C ILE A 63 0.64 12.78 -8.65
N ASP A 64 -0.26 13.06 -7.71
CA ASP A 64 -0.14 14.20 -6.80
C ASP A 64 1.06 14.05 -5.86
N ALA A 65 1.43 12.81 -5.52
CA ALA A 65 2.57 12.49 -4.69
C ALA A 65 3.93 12.55 -5.43
N CYS A 66 3.93 12.65 -6.78
CA CYS A 66 5.16 12.59 -7.57
C CYS A 66 5.93 13.92 -7.53
N PRO A 67 7.20 13.96 -7.05
CA PRO A 67 7.97 15.20 -7.00
C PRO A 67 8.34 15.73 -8.39
N VAL A 68 8.54 14.86 -9.38
CA VAL A 68 8.84 15.24 -10.77
C VAL A 68 7.68 16.02 -11.36
N LEU A 69 6.45 15.48 -11.30
CA LEU A 69 5.26 16.17 -11.82
C LEU A 69 4.91 17.43 -11.03
N ARG A 70 5.24 17.47 -9.73
CA ARG A 70 5.09 18.70 -8.93
C ARG A 70 6.03 19.81 -9.39
N ARG A 71 7.25 19.46 -9.82
CA ARG A 71 8.26 20.41 -10.34
C ARG A 71 7.98 20.80 -11.80
N GLU A 72 7.50 19.86 -12.61
CA GLU A 72 7.28 19.99 -14.06
C GLU A 72 5.78 19.86 -14.39
N GLN A 73 5.00 20.84 -13.95
CA GLN A 73 3.54 20.82 -14.09
C GLN A 73 3.07 20.81 -15.55
N ASN A 74 3.89 21.29 -16.49
CA ASN A 74 3.62 21.21 -17.92
C ASN A 74 3.44 19.77 -18.43
N ARG A 75 3.98 18.76 -17.74
CA ARG A 75 3.74 17.35 -18.09
C ARG A 75 2.31 16.91 -17.77
N LEU A 76 1.68 17.49 -16.74
CA LEU A 76 0.28 17.22 -16.41
C LEU A 76 -0.68 17.77 -17.47
N GLU A 77 -0.29 18.85 -18.15
CA GLU A 77 -1.11 19.45 -19.22
C GLU A 77 -1.19 18.56 -20.47
N LEU A 78 -0.32 17.55 -20.60
CA LEU A 78 -0.32 16.61 -21.73
C LEU A 78 -1.45 15.57 -21.66
N THR A 79 -1.98 15.30 -20.46
CA THR A 79 -3.04 14.30 -20.28
C THR A 79 -3.84 14.52 -19.00
N ASP A 80 -5.16 14.48 -19.12
CA ASP A 80 -6.07 14.50 -17.96
C ASP A 80 -6.13 13.13 -17.23
N ALA A 81 -5.41 12.13 -17.72
CA ALA A 81 -5.47 10.77 -17.17
C ALA A 81 -4.82 10.70 -15.78
N ARG A 82 -5.64 10.45 -14.75
CA ARG A 82 -5.19 10.37 -13.35
C ARG A 82 -4.89 8.95 -12.87
N THR A 83 -4.26 8.14 -13.72
CA THR A 83 -4.05 6.70 -13.49
C THR A 83 -2.60 6.35 -13.16
N SER A 84 -2.38 5.17 -12.56
CA SER A 84 -1.04 4.65 -12.27
C SER A 84 -0.19 4.51 -13.54
N PHE A 85 -0.79 4.11 -14.67
CA PHE A 85 -0.09 4.00 -15.95
C PHE A 85 0.22 5.36 -16.57
N ALA A 86 -0.66 6.34 -16.42
CA ALA A 86 -0.40 7.69 -16.89
C ALA A 86 0.84 8.28 -16.20
N LEU A 87 1.00 8.05 -14.89
CA LEU A 87 2.22 8.45 -14.18
C LEU A 87 3.47 7.80 -14.78
N GLU A 88 3.43 6.49 -15.03
CA GLU A 88 4.55 5.75 -15.61
C GLU A 88 4.97 6.33 -16.96
N THR A 89 4.02 6.66 -17.83
CA THR A 89 4.32 7.26 -19.14
C THR A 89 4.77 8.73 -19.08
N MET A 90 4.25 9.53 -18.14
CA MET A 90 4.60 10.96 -18.04
C MET A 90 5.98 11.20 -17.41
N VAL A 91 6.36 10.36 -16.43
CA VAL A 91 7.63 10.51 -15.71
C VAL A 91 8.72 9.67 -16.36
N ASP A 92 8.40 8.44 -16.77
CA ASP A 92 9.31 7.56 -17.48
C ASP A 92 10.67 7.42 -16.76
N GLU A 93 11.79 7.56 -17.49
CA GLU A 93 13.15 7.46 -16.96
C GLU A 93 13.56 8.61 -16.02
N ASP A 94 12.79 9.70 -15.95
CA ASP A 94 13.06 10.84 -15.08
C ASP A 94 12.68 10.57 -13.60
N CYS A 95 12.29 9.33 -13.27
CA CYS A 95 11.89 8.94 -11.93
C CYS A 95 13.04 9.03 -10.93
N GLU A 96 12.83 9.82 -9.87
CA GLU A 96 13.81 10.01 -8.78
C GLU A 96 13.86 8.84 -7.77
N LYS A 97 13.16 7.72 -8.02
CA LYS A 97 13.08 6.55 -7.12
C LYS A 97 12.71 6.88 -5.66
N CYS A 98 11.85 7.88 -5.45
CA CYS A 98 11.40 8.27 -4.11
C CYS A 98 10.28 7.36 -3.56
N PHE A 99 9.68 6.52 -4.41
CA PHE A 99 8.58 5.59 -4.09
C PHE A 99 7.29 6.20 -3.50
N SER A 100 7.16 7.53 -3.43
CA SER A 100 5.95 8.22 -2.94
C SER A 100 4.68 7.82 -3.68
N CYS A 101 4.76 7.49 -4.97
CA CYS A 101 3.63 7.03 -5.76
C CYS A 101 3.09 5.66 -5.27
N VAL A 102 3.97 4.77 -4.82
CA VAL A 102 3.60 3.45 -4.27
C VAL A 102 3.00 3.61 -2.88
N LEU A 103 3.63 4.41 -2.03
CA LEU A 103 3.20 4.62 -0.64
C LEU A 103 1.82 5.29 -0.55
N SER A 104 1.54 6.24 -1.46
CA SER A 104 0.26 6.94 -1.54
C SER A 104 -0.86 6.13 -2.20
N CYS A 105 -0.54 5.08 -2.98
CA CYS A 105 -1.56 4.34 -3.71
C CYS A 105 -2.39 3.47 -2.74
N PRO A 106 -3.73 3.60 -2.72
CA PRO A 106 -4.59 2.79 -1.84
C PRO A 106 -4.74 1.33 -2.30
N GLN A 107 -4.35 1.02 -3.54
CA GLN A 107 -4.43 -0.32 -4.14
C GLN A 107 -3.11 -1.10 -4.03
N VAL A 108 -2.06 -0.48 -3.50
CA VAL A 108 -0.82 -1.18 -3.17
C VAL A 108 -0.94 -1.73 -1.75
N GLY A 109 -0.72 -3.03 -1.61
CA GLY A 109 -0.80 -3.74 -0.35
C GLY A 109 0.27 -3.31 0.65
N THR A 110 -0.05 -3.43 1.93
CA THR A 110 0.82 -3.06 3.06
C THR A 110 2.19 -3.72 3.00
N TYR A 111 2.26 -5.00 2.62
CA TYR A 111 3.52 -5.73 2.50
C TYR A 111 4.55 -5.03 1.61
N ILE A 112 4.15 -4.55 0.43
CA ILE A 112 5.04 -3.86 -0.50
C ILE A 112 5.48 -2.51 0.08
N LYS A 113 4.56 -1.80 0.73
CA LYS A 113 4.86 -0.53 1.39
C LYS A 113 5.86 -0.70 2.52
N ASP A 114 5.70 -1.74 3.34
CA ASP A 114 6.61 -2.06 4.43
C ASP A 114 8.02 -2.38 3.91
N VAL A 115 8.12 -3.18 2.84
CA VAL A 115 9.40 -3.46 2.18
C VAL A 115 10.10 -2.18 1.72
N ILE A 116 9.37 -1.27 1.06
CA ILE A 116 9.93 0.00 0.58
C ILE A 116 10.40 0.87 1.75
N VAL A 117 9.57 1.00 2.79
CA VAL A 117 9.89 1.81 3.97
C VAL A 117 11.09 1.23 4.72
N ASP A 118 11.11 -0.08 4.98
CA ASP A 118 12.14 -0.70 5.81
C ASP A 118 13.49 -0.85 5.07
N GLU A 119 13.49 -1.03 3.74
CA GLU A 119 14.72 -1.35 2.99
C GLU A 119 15.21 -0.28 2.00
N LYS A 120 14.32 0.55 1.45
CA LYS A 120 14.65 1.46 0.35
C LYS A 120 14.69 2.93 0.75
N LEU A 121 14.01 3.33 1.83
CA LEU A 121 14.02 4.71 2.30
C LEU A 121 15.10 4.92 3.39
N PRO A 122 16.09 5.81 3.15
CA PRO A 122 17.18 6.04 4.10
C PRO A 122 16.75 6.82 5.35
N GLU A 123 15.58 7.46 5.32
CA GLU A 123 15.08 8.35 6.38
C GLU A 123 13.90 7.72 7.13
N THR A 124 14.10 6.54 7.72
CA THR A 124 13.10 6.00 8.65
C THR A 124 13.35 6.56 10.05
N ILE A 125 12.34 7.20 10.65
CA ILE A 125 12.18 7.12 12.10
C ILE A 125 12.05 5.62 12.38
N ARG A 126 13.04 4.99 13.04
CA ARG A 126 12.93 3.57 13.41
C ARG A 126 11.58 3.38 14.09
N GLN A 127 10.68 2.65 13.42
CA GLN A 127 9.43 2.21 14.02
C GLN A 127 9.80 1.49 15.31
N ASN A 128 9.32 2.02 16.43
CA ASN A 128 9.69 1.44 17.73
C ASN A 128 9.17 0.00 17.74
N PRO A 129 10.01 -1.02 18.00
CA PRO A 129 9.56 -2.41 18.02
C PRO A 129 8.40 -2.63 19.01
N LYS A 130 8.29 -1.79 20.05
CA LYS A 130 7.14 -1.79 20.96
C LYS A 130 5.82 -1.36 20.31
N LEU A 131 5.85 -0.48 19.31
CA LEU A 131 4.67 -0.04 18.56
C LEU A 131 4.22 -1.10 17.55
N LYS A 132 5.15 -1.77 16.83
CA LYS A 132 4.81 -2.95 15.99
C LYS A 132 4.11 -4.05 16.79
N PHE A 133 4.48 -4.25 18.05
CA PHE A 133 3.78 -5.17 18.96
C PHE A 133 2.42 -4.66 19.42
N LEU A 134 2.24 -3.34 19.59
CA LEU A 134 0.94 -2.74 19.95
C LEU A 134 -0.05 -2.70 18.77
N ASP A 135 0.44 -2.48 17.54
CA ASP A 135 -0.36 -2.51 16.31
C ASP A 135 -0.79 -3.93 15.90
N ALA A 136 -0.27 -4.96 16.58
CA ALA A 136 -0.90 -6.27 16.63
C ALA A 136 -2.20 -6.20 17.47
N GLY A 137 -3.16 -5.40 17.00
CA GLY A 137 -4.44 -5.07 17.65
C GLY A 137 -5.32 -6.27 17.99
N TYR A 138 -4.92 -7.48 17.60
CA TYR A 138 -5.57 -8.72 17.98
C TYR A 138 -5.40 -9.03 19.49
N LEU A 139 -4.22 -8.78 20.06
CA LEU A 139 -3.97 -9.10 21.47
C LEU A 139 -4.67 -8.11 22.41
N SER A 140 -4.64 -6.81 22.08
CA SER A 140 -5.33 -5.78 22.84
C SER A 140 -6.85 -5.95 22.78
N GLY A 141 -7.41 -6.32 21.62
CA GLY A 141 -8.83 -6.62 21.47
C GLY A 141 -9.30 -7.79 22.35
N ILE A 142 -8.53 -8.89 22.40
CA ILE A 142 -8.84 -10.06 23.25
C ILE A 142 -8.81 -9.68 24.75
N ILE A 143 -7.82 -8.88 25.17
CA ILE A 143 -7.69 -8.45 26.57
C ILE A 143 -8.89 -7.60 26.98
N TRP A 144 -9.32 -6.63 26.17
CA TRP A 144 -10.48 -5.80 26.47
C TRP A 144 -11.80 -6.58 26.46
N PHE A 145 -11.94 -7.59 25.59
CA PHE A 145 -13.11 -8.48 25.59
C PHE A 145 -13.21 -9.30 26.88
N ILE A 146 -12.09 -9.86 27.35
CA ILE A 146 -12.04 -10.63 28.60
C ILE A 146 -12.34 -9.73 29.81
N ILE A 147 -11.73 -8.54 29.87
CA ILE A 147 -11.98 -7.57 30.95
C ILE A 147 -13.46 -7.17 30.96
N GLY A 148 -14.07 -6.92 29.79
CA GLY A 148 -15.49 -6.60 29.67
C GLY A 148 -16.40 -7.72 30.19
N LEU A 149 -16.10 -8.99 29.88
CA LEU A 149 -16.85 -10.14 30.40
C LEU A 149 -16.76 -10.26 31.91
N ILE A 150 -15.57 -10.08 32.49
CA ILE A 150 -15.36 -10.17 33.94
C ILE A 150 -16.11 -9.05 34.67
N ILE A 151 -16.00 -7.81 34.19
CA ILE A 151 -16.72 -6.67 34.78
C ILE A 151 -18.24 -6.88 34.67
N GLY A 152 -18.73 -7.36 33.51
CA GLY A 152 -20.14 -7.69 33.32
C GLY A 152 -20.66 -8.74 34.29
N MET A 153 -19.88 -9.80 34.55
CA MET A 153 -20.24 -10.84 35.52
C MET A 153 -20.24 -10.31 36.96
N VAL A 154 -19.34 -9.40 37.32
CA VAL A 154 -19.26 -8.82 38.68
C VAL A 154 -20.40 -7.82 38.94
N ILE A 155 -20.83 -7.06 37.93
CA ILE A 155 -21.95 -6.10 38.07
C ILE A 155 -23.31 -6.81 38.10
N MET A 156 -23.44 -7.97 37.46
CA MET A 156 -24.68 -8.77 37.47
C MET A 156 -24.86 -9.66 38.71
N LEU A 157 -23.83 -9.80 39.55
CA LEU A 157 -23.88 -10.55 40.81
C LEU A 157 -24.29 -9.64 41.97
#